data_AF-A0A3S5FBS2-F1
#
_entry.id   AF-A0A3S5FBS2-F1
#
_cell.length_a   1.000
_cell.length_b   1.000
_cell.length_c   1.000
_cell.angle_alpha   90.00
_cell.angle_beta   90.00
_cell.angle_gamma   90.00
#
_symmetry.space_group_name_H-M   'P 1'
#
loop_
_entity.id
_entity.type
_entity.pdbx_description
1 polymer ?
#
loop_
_entity_poly.entity_id
_entity_poly.type
_entity_poly.pdbx_seq_one_letter_code
_entity_poly.pdbx_strand_id
1 'polypeptide(L)'
;MRKRMEGTGQIIIDREGEQSANPLFVLGNTRALDVMQSIQRKLTGTETGRPMDVSKQVDHLLRDATSNQNLCQMYIGWWVFSDNEGPSL
;
A
#
# COMPACT_ATOMS: atom_id res chain seq x y z
N MET A 1 1.81 42.76 16.94
CA MET A 1 1.59 42.34 15.53
C MET A 1 2.83 42.66 14.69
N ARG A 2 3.66 41.66 14.37
CA ARG A 2 4.53 41.66 13.17
C ARG A 2 4.75 40.20 12.77
N LYS A 3 4.16 39.78 11.64
CA LYS A 3 4.52 38.54 10.96
C LYS A 3 5.82 38.80 10.19
N ARG A 4 6.78 37.89 10.27
CA ARG A 4 7.81 37.74 9.25
C ARG A 4 7.86 36.26 8.85
N MET A 5 7.59 36.02 7.57
CA MET A 5 7.72 34.72 6.93
C MET A 5 9.10 34.68 6.26
N GLU A 6 9.91 33.71 6.65
CA GLU A 6 11.04 33.14 5.91
C GLU A 6 10.92 31.65 6.28
N GLY A 7 10.77 30.65 5.42
CA GLY A 7 11.31 30.52 4.09
C GLY A 7 12.25 29.30 4.03
N THR A 8 11.81 28.12 4.48
CA THR A 8 12.43 26.82 4.14
C THR A 8 11.44 25.70 4.42
N GLY A 9 10.89 25.12 3.36
CA GLY A 9 10.07 23.91 3.41
C GLY A 9 10.92 22.66 3.60
N GLN A 10 11.53 22.51 4.77
CA GLN A 10 12.06 21.23 5.22
C GLN A 10 11.08 20.66 6.23
N ILE A 11 10.52 19.50 5.92
CA ILE A 11 9.92 18.63 6.93
C ILE A 11 11.11 18.08 7.73
N ILE A 12 11.56 18.85 8.71
CA ILE A 12 12.41 18.34 9.77
C ILE A 12 11.47 17.48 10.60
N ILE A 13 11.61 16.16 10.50
CA ILE A 13 10.95 15.26 11.44
C ILE A 13 11.76 15.40 12.73
N ASP A 14 11.39 16.38 13.54
CA ASP A 14 11.95 16.56 14.87
C ASP A 14 11.66 15.31 15.68
N ARG A 15 12.70 14.48 15.79
CA ARG A 15 12.78 13.40 16.78
C ARG A 15 13.05 14.08 18.11
N GLU A 16 12.01 14.35 18.87
CA GLU A 16 12.00 14.30 20.34
C GLU A 16 10.61 14.67 20.88
N GLY A 17 9.96 13.66 21.45
CA GLY A 17 8.65 13.77 22.05
C GLY A 17 8.30 12.37 22.54
N GLU A 18 8.73 12.08 23.76
CA GLU A 18 8.32 10.92 24.54
C GLU A 18 6.80 10.96 24.69
N GLN A 19 6.10 10.47 23.67
CA GLN A 19 4.66 10.32 23.65
C GLN A 19 4.35 9.25 24.68
N SER A 20 3.87 9.70 25.84
CA SER A 20 3.31 8.82 26.86
C SER A 20 2.41 7.81 26.16
N ALA A 21 2.90 6.57 26.11
CA ALA A 21 2.33 5.52 25.30
C ALA A 21 0.99 5.11 25.92
N ASN A 22 -0.06 5.86 25.60
CA ASN A 22 -1.42 5.35 25.69
C ASN A 22 -1.46 4.13 24.76
N PRO A 23 -1.62 2.90 25.28
CA PRO A 23 -1.48 1.68 24.48
C PRO A 23 -2.44 1.67 23.28
N LEU A 24 -3.59 2.32 23.43
CA LEU A 24 -4.61 2.47 22.40
C LEU A 24 -4.18 3.40 21.25
N PHE A 25 -3.42 4.45 21.54
CA PHE A 25 -2.90 5.39 20.53
C PHE A 25 -1.74 4.76 19.74
N VAL A 26 -0.87 4.01 20.43
CA VAL A 26 0.19 3.23 19.79
C VAL A 26 -0.43 2.21 18.82
N LEU A 27 -1.48 1.50 19.23
CA LEU A 27 -2.13 0.47 18.40
C LEU A 27 -2.78 1.02 17.13
N GLY A 28 -3.43 2.19 17.20
CA GLY A 28 -4.02 2.86 16.03
C GLY A 28 -2.95 3.33 15.03
N ASN A 29 -1.80 3.76 15.55
CA ASN A 29 -0.65 4.15 14.73
C ASN A 29 0.04 2.94 14.10
N THR A 30 0.14 1.79 14.79
CA THR A 30 0.86 0.60 14.28
C THR A 30 0.39 0.18 12.90
N ARG A 31 -0.93 0.05 12.68
CA ARG A 31 -1.47 -0.30 11.35
C ARG A 31 -1.14 0.75 10.30
N ALA A 32 -1.19 2.04 10.67
CA ALA A 32 -0.84 3.12 9.75
C ALA A 32 0.65 3.06 9.36
N LEU A 33 1.53 2.81 10.33
CA LEU A 33 2.97 2.62 10.11
C LEU A 33 3.25 1.40 9.22
N ASP A 34 2.56 0.28 9.45
CA ASP A 34 2.70 -0.94 8.65
C ASP A 34 2.30 -0.70 7.19
N VAL A 35 1.20 0.05 6.99
CA VAL A 35 0.75 0.45 5.66
C VAL A 35 1.78 1.35 5.00
N MET A 36 2.31 2.35 5.71
CA MET A 36 3.36 3.24 5.18
C MET A 36 4.62 2.46 4.80
N GLN A 37 5.09 1.55 5.64
CA GLN A 37 6.24 0.69 5.34
C GLN A 37 5.97 -0.25 4.15
N SER A 38 4.75 -0.78 4.03
CA SER A 38 4.34 -1.59 2.89
C SER A 38 4.37 -0.80 1.59
N ILE A 39 3.86 0.45 1.60
CA ILE A 39 3.92 1.36 0.45
C ILE A 39 5.37 1.64 0.06
N GLN A 40 6.24 1.93 1.03
CA GLN A 40 7.66 2.15 0.75
C GLN A 40 8.31 0.92 0.11
N ARG A 41 8.02 -0.30 0.59
CA ARG A 41 8.52 -1.54 -0.02
C ARG A 41 8.00 -1.76 -1.44
N LYS A 42 6.75 -1.40 -1.72
CA LYS A 42 6.17 -1.43 -3.08
C LYS A 42 6.88 -0.47 -4.03
N LEU A 43 7.11 0.77 -3.61
CA LEU A 43 7.74 1.80 -4.44
C LEU A 43 9.24 1.55 -4.66
N THR A 44 9.92 0.91 -3.71
CA THR A 44 11.35 0.58 -3.81
C THR A 44 11.62 -0.79 -4.43
N GLY A 45 10.58 -1.54 -4.82
CA GLY A 45 10.73 -2.87 -5.41
C GLY A 45 11.27 -3.93 -4.42
N THR A 46 11.04 -3.77 -3.13
CA THR A 46 11.52 -4.67 -2.05
C THR A 46 10.39 -5.43 -1.34
N GLU A 47 9.18 -5.41 -1.89
CA GLU A 47 8.00 -6.04 -1.29
C GLU A 47 8.21 -7.52 -0.95
N THR A 48 8.89 -8.27 -1.82
CA THR A 48 9.18 -9.70 -1.66
C THR A 48 10.40 -10.00 -0.78
N GLY A 49 10.97 -8.97 -0.15
CA GLY A 49 12.19 -9.07 0.67
C GLY A 49 13.49 -9.08 -0.13
N ARG A 50 13.43 -9.01 -1.47
CA ARG A 50 14.59 -8.85 -2.35
C ARG A 50 14.39 -7.63 -3.24
N PRO A 51 15.43 -6.81 -3.49
CA PRO A 51 15.35 -5.73 -4.45
C PRO A 51 15.07 -6.26 -5.86
N MET A 52 14.12 -5.66 -6.54
CA MET A 52 13.73 -6.00 -7.90
C MET A 52 13.76 -4.76 -8.78
N ASP A 53 14.16 -4.97 -10.04
CA ASP A 53 13.97 -3.97 -11.08
C ASP A 53 12.49 -3.91 -11.49
N VAL A 54 12.06 -2.79 -12.06
CA VAL A 54 10.68 -2.48 -12.40
C VAL A 54 10.08 -3.57 -13.28
N SER A 55 10.77 -4.01 -14.35
CA SER A 55 10.27 -5.06 -15.24
C SER A 55 9.99 -6.36 -14.49
N LYS A 56 10.89 -6.77 -13.58
CA LYS A 56 10.70 -7.98 -12.78
C LYS A 56 9.54 -7.83 -11.80
N GLN A 57 9.39 -6.65 -11.20
CA GLN A 57 8.29 -6.38 -10.28
C GLN A 57 6.94 -6.48 -11.01
N VAL A 58 6.83 -5.89 -12.20
CA VAL A 58 5.64 -5.96 -13.05
C VAL A 58 5.34 -7.39 -13.48
N ASP A 59 6.34 -8.16 -13.90
CA ASP A 59 6.16 -9.56 -14.27
C ASP A 59 5.63 -10.41 -13.12
N HIS A 60 6.12 -10.16 -11.89
CA HIS A 60 5.62 -10.82 -10.69
C HIS A 60 4.15 -10.47 -10.42
N LEU A 61 3.79 -9.18 -10.50
CA LEU A 61 2.40 -8.74 -10.34
C LEU A 61 1.47 -9.41 -11.36
N LEU A 62 1.90 -9.52 -12.62
CA LEU A 62 1.12 -10.17 -13.66
C LEU A 62 0.91 -11.66 -13.37
N ARG A 63 1.98 -12.37 -12.98
CA ARG A 63 1.89 -13.79 -12.61
C ARG A 63 0.97 -14.01 -11.42
N ASP A 64 1.06 -13.18 -10.40
CA ASP A 64 0.20 -13.30 -9.22
C ASP A 64 -1.27 -13.01 -9.56
N ALA A 65 -1.54 -12.00 -10.38
CA ALA A 65 -2.89 -11.64 -10.80
C ALA A 65 -3.54 -12.67 -11.74
N THR A 66 -2.72 -13.45 -12.48
CA THR A 66 -3.19 -14.48 -13.42
C THR A 66 -3.07 -15.90 -12.87
N SER A 67 -2.52 -16.06 -11.66
CA SER A 67 -2.34 -17.35 -11.02
C SER A 67 -3.70 -17.96 -10.64
N ASN A 68 -4.01 -19.15 -11.16
CA ASN A 68 -5.22 -19.90 -10.80
C ASN A 68 -5.31 -20.14 -9.29
N GLN A 69 -4.18 -20.33 -8.60
CA GLN A 69 -4.15 -20.53 -7.15
C GLN A 69 -4.59 -19.27 -6.39
N ASN A 70 -4.27 -18.08 -6.91
CA ASN A 70 -4.70 -16.83 -6.30
C ASN A 70 -6.16 -16.54 -6.66
N LEU A 71 -6.54 -16.78 -7.92
CA LEU A 71 -7.90 -16.56 -8.42
C LEU A 71 -8.94 -17.47 -7.73
N CYS A 72 -8.62 -18.74 -7.47
CA CYS A 72 -9.56 -19.68 -6.86
C CYS A 72 -9.84 -19.42 -5.37
N GLN A 73 -9.00 -18.61 -4.71
CA GLN A 73 -9.20 -18.18 -3.31
C GLN A 73 -9.98 -16.87 -3.21
N MET A 74 -10.28 -16.24 -4.34
CA MET A 74 -11.09 -15.02 -4.35
C MET A 74 -12.54 -15.34 -4.00
N TYR A 75 -13.22 -14.36 -3.41
CA TYR A 75 -14.64 -14.46 -3.15
C TYR A 75 -15.42 -14.68 -4.46
N ILE A 76 -16.41 -15.57 -4.47
CA ILE A 76 -17.19 -15.94 -5.67
C ILE A 76 -17.84 -14.72 -6.35
N GLY A 77 -18.29 -13.73 -5.57
CA GLY A 77 -18.87 -12.49 -6.10
C GLY A 77 -17.86 -11.47 -6.63
N TRP A 78 -16.57 -11.82 -6.68
CA TRP A 78 -15.55 -11.02 -7.37
C TRP A 78 -15.68 -11.12 -8.91
N TRP A 79 -16.29 -12.20 -9.40
CA TRP A 79 -16.61 -12.36 -10.81
C TRP A 79 -17.92 -11.62 -11.13
N VAL A 80 -17.83 -10.45 -11.77
CA VAL A 80 -19.00 -9.81 -12.39
C VAL A 80 -19.32 -10.59 -13.66
N PHE A 81 -20.24 -11.55 -13.54
CA PHE A 81 -20.83 -12.26 -14.67
C PHE A 81 -21.53 -11.18 -15.53
N SER A 82 -20.82 -10.67 -16.54
CA SER A 82 -21.38 -9.75 -17.52
C SER A 82 -22.15 -10.57 -18.54
N ASP A 83 -23.25 -11.20 -18.10
CA ASP A 83 -24.29 -11.69 -19.00
C ASP A 83 -25.12 -10.48 -19.44
N ASN A 84 -24.62 -9.82 -20.47
CA ASN A 84 -25.46 -9.06 -21.39
C ASN A 84 -25.33 -9.64 -22.80
N GLU A 85 -25.22 -10.95 -22.90
CA GLU A 85 -25.51 -11.70 -24.12
C GLU A 85 -26.79 -12.49 -23.83
N GLY A 86 -27.93 -11.85 -24.08
CA GLY A 86 -29.21 -12.55 -24.18
C GLY A 86 -29.11 -13.66 -25.24
N PRO A 87 -29.98 -14.68 -25.19
CA PRO A 87 -29.93 -15.77 -26.15
C PRO A 87 -30.10 -15.21 -27.56
N SER A 88 -29.07 -15.35 -28.40
CA SER A 88 -29.22 -15.22 -29.85
C SER A 88 -29.77 -16.53 -30.38
N LEU A 89 -31.08 -16.49 -30.67
CA LEU A 89 -31.92 -17.47 -31.39
C LEU A 89 -32.29 -18.77 -30.67
#